data_AF-A0A5J5B8F2-F1
#
_entry.id   AF-A0A5J5B8F2-F1
#
_cell.length_a   1.000
_cell.length_b   1.000
_cell.length_c   1.000
_cell.angle_alpha   90.00
_cell.angle_beta   90.00
_cell.angle_gamma   90.00
#
_symmetry.space_group_name_H-M   'P 1'
#
loop_
_entity.id
_entity.type
_entity.pdbx_description
1 polymer ?
#
loop_
_entity_poly.entity_id
_entity_poly.type
_entity_poly.pdbx_seq_one_letter_code
_entity_poly.pdbx_strand_id
1 'polypeptide(L)'
;MDPLALFCTVALLGGGVYWFVCILGSAEQKGKRAVELSGGSISAENVQDNYNEYWSFFRRPKEIEKADKVPDFVDTFYNLVTDIYEWGWGQSFHFSPSIPGKSHRDSTRLHEEMAVDLIDVKPGDRILDVGCGVGGPMRAIAAHSRTNVVGITINEYQVNRARLHNKKAGLDSLCEVVCGNFLEMPFDDNSFDGAYSIEATCHAPKLEEVYTEVFRVLKPGALYVSYEWVTTDKYRGEDSEHVEVIQGIERGDALPGLRSYSDIAETARKVGFEVLKEKDLAKPPANPWWTRLKMGRIAYWRNHILVTVLAAVGIAPKGTVDVHEMLFKTADYLTRGAKPPSTLPSIPKTNPINSKYLSYNPSFFPKRKSPLTKLDTISHPHFTVKATAAAGTKKADKDERVLQVHSIEEFDEALRMAKNKLVVVEYAASHSIRSSKIYPFMVDLSRTCSDVEFLLVMGDESEKTRALCQREKIEQVPHFSFYKSMEKIHEEEGIGPDELVGDVLYYGDNHSAVVQLHSREDVEKLIEDHKIDHKLIVLDVGLKHCGPCVKVYPTVLKLSRQMLDTVAFARMNGDENDSCMEFLRDMNVVEVPTFLFIRDGEICGRYVGSGKGELIGEILRYQGVRVT
;
A
#
# COMPACT_ATOMS: atom_id res chain seq x y z
N MET A 1 -9.92 34.15 35.35
CA MET A 1 -10.82 34.20 34.17
C MET A 1 -12.16 33.64 34.61
N ASP A 2 -13.25 34.30 34.24
CA ASP A 2 -14.61 33.79 34.45
C ASP A 2 -14.78 32.41 33.78
N PRO A 3 -15.29 31.38 34.48
CA PRO A 3 -15.50 30.04 33.92
C PRO A 3 -16.35 30.05 32.64
N LEU A 4 -17.32 30.96 32.53
CA LEU A 4 -18.14 31.11 31.34
C LEU A 4 -17.32 31.69 30.17
N ALA A 5 -16.50 32.71 30.42
CA ALA A 5 -15.57 33.24 29.43
C ALA A 5 -14.53 32.20 28.96
N LEU A 6 -14.03 31.35 29.87
CA LEU A 6 -13.11 30.25 29.52
C LEU A 6 -13.81 29.19 28.66
N PHE A 7 -15.01 28.75 29.05
CA PHE A 7 -15.81 27.79 28.29
C PHE A 7 -16.15 28.33 26.89
N CYS A 8 -16.62 29.57 26.78
CA CYS A 8 -16.93 30.20 25.50
C CYS A 8 -15.68 30.36 24.61
N THR A 9 -14.52 30.67 25.21
CA THR A 9 -13.24 30.76 24.47
C THR A 9 -12.80 29.39 23.96
N VAL A 10 -12.87 28.35 24.79
CA VAL A 10 -12.55 26.96 24.40
C VAL A 10 -13.53 26.44 23.36
N ALA A 11 -14.82 26.77 23.45
CA ALA A 11 -15.83 26.38 22.48
C ALA A 11 -15.67 27.14 21.14
N LEU A 12 -15.30 28.42 21.15
CA LEU A 12 -14.98 29.20 19.94
C LEU A 12 -13.69 28.73 19.28
N LEU A 13 -12.65 28.43 20.06
CA LEU A 13 -11.40 27.87 19.54
C LEU A 13 -11.62 26.45 19.04
N GLY A 14 -12.31 25.60 19.78
CA GLY A 14 -12.66 24.24 19.38
C GLY A 14 -13.58 24.19 18.16
N GLY A 15 -14.59 25.07 18.10
CA GLY A 15 -15.47 25.24 16.94
C GLY A 15 -14.74 25.82 15.72
N GLY A 16 -13.84 26.78 15.93
CA GLY A 16 -12.99 27.35 14.89
C GLY A 16 -12.00 26.33 14.33
N VAL A 17 -11.35 25.55 15.19
CA VAL A 17 -10.47 24.43 14.82
C VAL A 17 -11.28 23.34 14.11
N TYR A 18 -12.44 22.94 14.63
CA TYR A 18 -13.32 21.97 13.98
C TYR A 18 -13.76 22.43 12.59
N TRP A 19 -14.18 23.69 12.44
CA TRP A 19 -14.58 24.27 11.16
C TRP A 19 -13.39 24.36 10.18
N PHE A 20 -12.20 24.70 10.67
CA PHE A 20 -10.96 24.79 9.89
C PHE A 20 -10.41 23.43 9.45
N VAL A 21 -10.48 22.41 10.30
CA VAL A 21 -9.94 21.06 10.09
C VAL A 21 -10.92 20.17 9.31
N CYS A 22 -12.21 20.21 9.67
CA CYS A 22 -13.21 19.23 9.20
C CYS A 22 -14.10 19.74 8.08
N ILE A 23 -14.31 21.06 7.95
CA ILE A 23 -15.25 21.65 6.98
C ILE A 23 -14.53 22.30 5.80
N LEU A 24 -13.31 22.80 5.99
CA LEU A 24 -12.48 23.41 4.95
C LEU A 24 -11.49 22.43 4.27
N GLY A 25 -11.47 21.16 4.68
CA GLY A 25 -10.66 20.09 4.07
C GLY A 25 -10.98 19.91 2.59
N SER A 26 -9.93 20.05 1.76
CA SER A 26 -10.01 20.15 0.30
C SER A 26 -10.00 18.79 -0.37
N ALA A 27 -11.18 18.29 -0.77
CA ALA A 27 -11.33 17.49 -1.96
C ALA A 27 -12.74 17.73 -2.52
N GLU A 28 -12.88 17.86 -3.84
CA GLU A 28 -14.17 18.01 -4.53
C GLU A 28 -15.05 16.73 -4.39
N GLN A 29 -14.46 15.64 -3.86
CA GLN A 29 -15.08 14.38 -3.47
C GLN A 29 -14.83 14.09 -1.97
N LYS A 30 -15.73 13.32 -1.32
CA LYS A 30 -15.52 12.85 0.06
C LYS A 30 -14.39 11.81 0.11
N GLY A 31 -13.18 12.28 0.39
CA GLY A 31 -11.97 11.48 0.61
C GLY A 31 -11.73 11.09 2.08
N LYS A 32 -10.48 10.77 2.42
CA LYS A 32 -10.03 10.49 3.79
C LYS A 32 -10.00 11.79 4.61
N ARG A 33 -10.25 11.75 5.92
CA ARG A 33 -10.16 12.95 6.78
C ARG A 33 -8.71 13.20 7.19
N ALA A 34 -8.33 14.46 7.44
CA ALA A 34 -6.97 14.79 7.88
C ALA A 34 -6.55 14.07 9.17
N VAL A 35 -7.50 13.80 10.07
CA VAL A 35 -7.27 13.06 11.33
C VAL A 35 -7.12 11.54 11.14
N GLU A 36 -7.30 11.04 9.92
CA GLU A 36 -7.17 9.63 9.55
C GLU A 36 -5.91 9.37 8.71
N LEU A 37 -4.99 10.34 8.60
CA LEU A 37 -3.70 10.15 7.93
C LEU A 37 -2.84 9.22 8.79
N SER A 38 -2.75 7.95 8.40
CA SER A 38 -2.07 6.88 9.13
C SER A 38 -0.70 6.54 8.56
N GLY A 39 -0.40 6.97 7.33
CA GLY A 39 0.86 6.63 6.64
C GLY A 39 0.77 5.34 5.82
N GLY A 40 -0.44 4.99 5.36
CA GLY A 40 -0.64 3.74 4.62
C GLY A 40 -0.56 2.50 5.52
N SER A 41 0.15 1.46 5.06
CA SER A 41 0.54 0.29 5.87
C SER A 41 1.91 0.46 6.57
N ILE A 42 2.54 1.64 6.49
CA ILE A 42 3.77 1.90 7.24
C ILE A 42 3.37 2.25 8.69
N SER A 43 3.98 1.57 9.66
CA SER A 43 3.78 1.92 11.07
C SER A 43 4.16 3.37 11.32
N ALA A 44 3.42 4.08 12.18
CA ALA A 44 3.59 5.51 12.38
C ALA A 44 5.01 5.93 12.81
N GLU A 45 5.76 5.01 13.44
CA GLU A 45 7.17 5.18 13.82
C GLU A 45 8.13 5.16 12.61
N ASN A 46 7.79 4.43 11.55
CA ASN A 46 8.67 4.14 10.42
C ASN A 46 8.44 5.05 9.21
N VAL A 47 7.39 5.88 9.19
CA VAL A 47 7.06 6.76 8.05
C VAL A 47 8.22 7.70 7.71
N GLN A 48 8.88 8.28 8.72
CA GLN A 48 10.03 9.15 8.50
C GLN A 48 11.21 8.41 7.87
N ASP A 49 11.49 7.20 8.34
CA ASP A 49 12.61 6.40 7.86
C ASP A 49 12.36 5.89 6.43
N ASN A 50 11.12 5.46 6.13
CA ASN A 50 10.72 5.10 4.76
C ASN A 50 10.79 6.30 3.81
N TYR A 51 10.42 7.50 4.27
CA TYR A 51 10.61 8.73 3.47
C TYR A 51 12.10 9.02 3.23
N ASN A 52 12.95 8.86 4.25
CA ASN A 52 14.39 9.06 4.12
C ASN A 52 15.03 8.05 3.17
N GLU A 53 14.59 6.78 3.24
CA GLU A 53 14.97 5.69 2.34
C GLU A 53 14.55 6.02 0.91
N TYR A 54 13.26 6.37 0.69
CA TYR A 54 12.72 6.85 -0.58
C TYR A 54 13.58 7.97 -1.18
N TRP A 55 13.93 8.98 -0.37
CA TRP A 55 14.74 10.12 -0.80
C TRP A 55 16.22 9.78 -1.01
N SER A 56 16.71 8.68 -0.42
CA SER A 56 18.09 8.21 -0.61
C SER A 56 18.29 7.60 -2.01
N PHE A 57 17.26 6.95 -2.58
CA PHE A 57 17.32 6.39 -3.94
C PHE A 57 17.64 7.45 -5.00
N PHE A 58 17.08 8.66 -4.87
CA PHE A 58 17.35 9.75 -5.82
C PHE A 58 18.67 10.48 -5.60
N ARG A 59 19.33 10.27 -4.46
CA ARG A 59 20.70 10.74 -4.22
C ARG A 59 21.74 9.82 -4.87
N ARG A 60 21.34 8.61 -5.29
CA ARG A 60 22.19 7.60 -5.95
C ARG A 60 21.59 7.17 -7.31
N PRO A 61 21.68 8.02 -8.36
CA PRO A 61 20.99 7.81 -9.64
C PRO A 61 21.24 6.44 -10.31
N LYS A 62 22.42 5.84 -10.07
CA LYS A 62 22.82 4.55 -10.65
C LYS A 62 22.09 3.33 -10.06
N GLU A 63 21.38 3.48 -8.94
CA GLU A 63 20.65 2.38 -8.30
C GLU A 63 19.22 2.19 -8.86
N ILE A 64 18.66 3.22 -9.51
CA ILE A 64 17.35 3.17 -10.19
C ILE A 64 17.39 2.24 -11.43
N GLU A 65 18.58 1.96 -11.97
CA GLU A 65 18.76 1.15 -13.17
C GLU A 65 18.53 -0.36 -12.97
N LYS A 66 18.47 -0.86 -11.73
CA LYS A 66 18.21 -2.28 -11.50
C LYS A 66 16.69 -2.53 -11.37
N ALA A 67 16.14 -3.17 -12.41
CA ALA A 67 14.71 -3.43 -12.58
C ALA A 67 14.06 -4.21 -11.41
N ASP A 68 14.82 -5.02 -10.68
CA ASP A 68 14.40 -5.83 -9.54
C ASP A 68 13.96 -5.00 -8.32
N LYS A 69 14.49 -3.79 -8.14
CA LYS A 69 14.16 -2.91 -6.99
C LYS A 69 12.97 -1.98 -7.23
N VAL A 70 12.54 -1.83 -8.48
CA VAL A 70 11.49 -0.85 -8.83
C VAL A 70 10.13 -1.18 -8.22
N PRO A 71 9.65 -2.45 -8.19
CA PRO A 71 8.38 -2.78 -7.53
C PRO A 71 8.35 -2.38 -6.05
N ASP A 72 9.42 -2.64 -5.31
CA ASP A 72 9.53 -2.28 -3.88
C ASP A 72 9.59 -0.78 -3.65
N PHE A 73 10.28 -0.08 -4.53
CA PHE A 73 10.39 1.36 -4.52
C PHE A 73 9.01 2.01 -4.75
N VAL A 74 8.25 1.52 -5.73
CA VAL A 74 6.89 1.98 -6.05
C VAL A 74 5.92 1.64 -4.91
N ASP A 75 6.00 0.44 -4.33
CA ASP A 75 5.21 0.06 -3.16
C ASP A 75 5.47 0.98 -1.96
N THR A 76 6.74 1.27 -1.66
CA THR A 76 7.13 2.21 -0.59
C THR A 76 6.57 3.61 -0.83
N PHE A 77 6.67 4.12 -2.06
CA PHE A 77 6.07 5.40 -2.44
C PHE A 77 4.57 5.44 -2.17
N TYR A 78 3.82 4.44 -2.67
CA TYR A 78 2.37 4.42 -2.53
C TYR A 78 1.91 4.23 -1.08
N ASN A 79 2.68 3.53 -0.25
CA ASN A 79 2.42 3.51 1.19
C ASN A 79 2.52 4.91 1.81
N LEU A 80 3.52 5.71 1.42
CA LEU A 80 3.71 7.07 1.93
C LEU A 80 2.61 8.04 1.47
N VAL A 81 2.21 7.98 0.18
CA VAL A 81 1.38 9.04 -0.43
C VAL A 81 -0.11 8.76 -0.45
N THR A 82 -0.56 7.49 -0.41
CA THR A 82 -1.97 7.12 -0.65
C THR A 82 -2.95 7.87 0.25
N ASP A 83 -2.61 8.05 1.53
CA ASP A 83 -3.47 8.76 2.48
C ASP A 83 -3.61 10.25 2.17
N ILE A 84 -2.51 10.89 1.78
CA ILE A 84 -2.50 12.30 1.39
C ILE A 84 -3.24 12.48 0.07
N TYR A 85 -3.11 11.53 -0.86
CA TYR A 85 -3.90 11.51 -2.09
C TYR A 85 -5.39 11.33 -1.82
N GLU A 86 -5.79 10.37 -0.97
CA GLU A 86 -7.20 10.23 -0.62
C GLU A 86 -7.75 11.45 0.12
N TRP A 87 -6.93 12.15 0.90
CA TRP A 87 -7.34 13.38 1.59
C TRP A 87 -7.46 14.59 0.66
N GLY A 88 -6.48 14.80 -0.23
CA GLY A 88 -6.36 16.00 -1.05
C GLY A 88 -6.89 15.88 -2.48
N TRP A 89 -6.83 14.68 -3.07
CA TRP A 89 -7.08 14.42 -4.49
C TRP A 89 -8.34 13.58 -4.75
N GLY A 90 -8.77 12.76 -3.79
CA GLY A 90 -9.95 11.90 -3.89
C GLY A 90 -9.59 10.44 -4.16
N GLN A 91 -10.42 9.67 -4.85
CA GLN A 91 -10.20 8.23 -5.04
C GLN A 91 -9.65 7.84 -6.42
N SER A 92 -9.47 8.82 -7.31
CA SER A 92 -8.96 8.62 -8.68
C SER A 92 -7.64 9.37 -8.85
N PHE A 93 -6.54 8.66 -8.68
CA PHE A 93 -5.18 9.22 -8.69
C PHE A 93 -4.62 9.35 -10.10
N HIS A 94 -5.32 10.09 -10.97
CA HIS A 94 -4.84 10.32 -12.33
C HIS A 94 -5.27 11.67 -12.88
N PHE A 95 -4.62 12.10 -13.96
CA PHE A 95 -5.00 13.29 -14.71
C PHE A 95 -6.17 13.02 -15.65
N SER A 96 -6.87 14.10 -15.97
CA SER A 96 -8.02 14.06 -16.88
C SER A 96 -8.07 15.36 -17.65
N PRO A 97 -8.47 15.32 -18.93
CA PRO A 97 -8.68 16.52 -19.72
C PRO A 97 -9.72 17.42 -19.04
N SER A 98 -9.45 18.72 -18.97
CA SER A 98 -10.43 19.67 -18.46
C SER A 98 -11.44 19.99 -19.57
N ILE A 99 -12.69 19.55 -19.39
CA ILE A 99 -13.74 19.69 -20.40
C ILE A 99 -14.48 21.02 -20.17
N PRO A 100 -14.56 21.92 -21.17
CA PRO A 100 -15.32 23.17 -21.04
C PRO A 100 -16.77 22.93 -20.57
N GLY A 101 -17.18 23.62 -19.50
CA GLY A 101 -18.54 23.53 -18.95
C GLY A 101 -18.81 22.30 -18.07
N LYS A 102 -17.80 21.48 -17.75
CA LYS A 102 -17.92 20.36 -16.80
C LYS A 102 -17.13 20.63 -15.52
N SER A 103 -17.57 20.03 -14.41
CA SER A 103 -16.76 19.98 -13.18
C SER A 103 -15.52 19.11 -13.37
N HIS A 104 -14.50 19.22 -12.51
CA HIS A 104 -13.36 18.31 -12.59
C HIS A 104 -13.79 16.87 -12.33
N ARG A 105 -14.70 16.67 -11.37
CA ARG A 105 -15.28 15.35 -11.08
C ARG A 105 -15.92 14.72 -12.33
N ASP A 106 -16.76 15.46 -13.04
CA ASP A 106 -17.43 14.92 -14.22
C ASP A 106 -16.45 14.73 -15.38
N SER A 107 -15.43 15.59 -15.50
CA SER A 107 -14.39 15.44 -16.53
C SER A 107 -13.55 14.19 -16.28
N THR A 108 -13.18 13.91 -15.02
CA THR A 108 -12.48 12.68 -14.62
C THR A 108 -13.33 11.45 -14.89
N ARG A 109 -14.59 11.44 -14.44
CA ARG A 109 -15.50 10.31 -14.69
C ARG A 109 -15.65 10.00 -16.18
N LEU A 110 -15.88 11.02 -17.01
CA LEU A 110 -15.98 10.84 -18.47
C LEU A 110 -14.68 10.34 -19.10
N HIS A 111 -13.52 10.71 -18.53
CA HIS A 111 -12.23 10.21 -18.98
C HIS A 111 -12.02 8.74 -18.62
N GLU A 112 -12.42 8.33 -17.41
CA GLU A 112 -12.40 6.94 -16.97
C GLU A 112 -13.35 6.07 -17.82
N GLU A 113 -14.60 6.50 -18.00
CA GLU A 113 -15.61 5.80 -18.81
C GLU A 113 -15.19 5.63 -20.28
N MET A 114 -14.50 6.63 -20.84
CA MET A 114 -14.01 6.58 -22.22
C MET A 114 -13.07 5.39 -22.49
N ALA A 115 -12.30 4.94 -21.50
CA ALA A 115 -11.39 3.83 -21.68
C ALA A 115 -12.13 2.56 -22.12
N VAL A 116 -13.24 2.24 -21.47
CA VAL A 116 -14.04 1.06 -21.83
C VAL A 116 -14.99 1.28 -23.00
N ASP A 117 -15.45 2.52 -23.22
CA ASP A 117 -16.21 2.86 -24.44
C ASP A 117 -15.37 2.66 -25.71
N LEU A 118 -14.06 2.92 -25.65
CA LEU A 118 -13.13 2.68 -26.76
C LEU A 118 -12.84 1.18 -26.99
N ILE A 119 -12.94 0.37 -25.94
CA ILE A 119 -12.82 -1.10 -26.01
C ILE A 119 -14.12 -1.72 -26.56
N ASP A 120 -15.24 -0.99 -26.51
CA ASP A 120 -16.59 -1.45 -26.88
C ASP A 120 -17.10 -2.64 -26.04
N VAL A 121 -16.79 -2.60 -24.74
CA VAL A 121 -17.15 -3.66 -23.78
C VAL A 121 -18.67 -3.89 -23.68
N LYS A 122 -19.07 -5.10 -23.33
CA LYS A 122 -20.46 -5.49 -23.06
C LYS A 122 -20.66 -5.80 -21.58
N PRO A 123 -21.88 -5.62 -21.04
CA PRO A 123 -22.20 -6.04 -19.68
C PRO A 123 -21.81 -7.50 -19.44
N GLY A 124 -21.13 -7.76 -18.32
CA GLY A 124 -20.61 -9.08 -17.98
C GLY A 124 -19.22 -9.43 -18.52
N ASP A 125 -18.68 -8.67 -19.48
CA ASP A 125 -17.30 -8.84 -19.95
C ASP A 125 -16.31 -8.69 -18.80
N ARG A 126 -15.21 -9.43 -18.85
CA ARG A 126 -14.15 -9.39 -17.83
C ARG A 126 -13.03 -8.48 -18.29
N ILE A 127 -12.86 -7.36 -17.59
CA ILE A 127 -11.93 -6.28 -17.96
C ILE A 127 -10.82 -6.15 -16.92
N LEU A 128 -9.58 -6.04 -17.37
CA LEU A 128 -8.42 -5.83 -16.52
C LEU A 128 -8.12 -4.33 -16.32
N ASP A 129 -7.96 -3.90 -15.07
CA ASP A 129 -7.43 -2.60 -14.66
C ASP A 129 -5.97 -2.77 -14.20
N VAL A 130 -5.03 -2.38 -15.07
CA VAL A 130 -3.58 -2.54 -14.84
C VAL A 130 -3.08 -1.35 -14.02
N GLY A 131 -2.83 -1.57 -12.72
CA GLY A 131 -2.41 -0.54 -11.78
C GLY A 131 -3.59 0.19 -11.12
N CYS A 132 -4.57 -0.54 -10.60
CA CYS A 132 -5.88 -0.01 -10.21
C CYS A 132 -5.89 0.93 -8.98
N GLY A 133 -4.78 1.00 -8.22
CA GLY A 133 -4.68 1.79 -7.00
C GLY A 133 -5.81 1.51 -6.01
N VAL A 134 -6.46 2.55 -5.48
CA VAL A 134 -7.64 2.44 -4.59
C VAL A 134 -8.97 2.23 -5.33
N GLY A 135 -8.93 1.94 -6.63
CA GLY A 135 -10.06 1.51 -7.45
C GLY A 135 -11.05 2.60 -7.86
N GLY A 136 -10.65 3.88 -7.88
CA GLY A 136 -11.51 4.98 -8.35
C GLY A 136 -12.04 4.77 -9.77
N PRO A 137 -11.14 4.68 -10.78
CA PRO A 137 -11.53 4.41 -12.17
C PRO A 137 -12.29 3.10 -12.34
N MET A 138 -11.81 2.02 -11.71
CA MET A 138 -12.49 0.72 -11.65
C MET A 138 -13.97 0.86 -11.30
N ARG A 139 -14.32 1.61 -10.23
CA ARG A 139 -15.71 1.77 -9.81
C ARG A 139 -16.52 2.63 -10.78
N ALA A 140 -15.93 3.70 -11.33
CA ALA A 140 -16.60 4.53 -12.32
C ALA A 140 -16.95 3.71 -13.57
N ILE A 141 -15.98 2.93 -14.04
CA ILE A 141 -16.11 2.03 -15.18
C ILE A 141 -17.15 0.94 -14.92
N ALA A 142 -17.03 0.17 -13.82
CA ALA A 142 -17.98 -0.91 -13.52
C ALA A 142 -19.43 -0.40 -13.35
N ALA A 143 -19.61 0.79 -12.78
CA ALA A 143 -20.94 1.40 -12.65
C ALA A 143 -21.55 1.79 -14.01
N HIS A 144 -20.72 2.25 -14.95
CA HIS A 144 -21.10 2.67 -16.30
C HIS A 144 -21.37 1.48 -17.23
N SER A 145 -20.42 0.55 -17.34
CA SER A 145 -20.43 -0.54 -18.33
C SER A 145 -21.12 -1.82 -17.85
N ARG A 146 -21.25 -2.02 -16.53
CA ARG A 146 -21.68 -3.29 -15.91
C ARG A 146 -20.76 -4.48 -16.25
N THR A 147 -19.49 -4.22 -16.52
CA THR A 147 -18.45 -5.24 -16.67
C THR A 147 -17.96 -5.74 -15.32
N ASN A 148 -17.37 -6.94 -15.31
CA ASN A 148 -16.60 -7.45 -14.19
C ASN A 148 -15.17 -6.92 -14.31
N VAL A 149 -14.82 -5.93 -13.49
CA VAL A 149 -13.49 -5.30 -13.51
C VAL A 149 -12.61 -5.97 -12.46
N VAL A 150 -11.47 -6.49 -12.91
CA VAL A 150 -10.42 -7.05 -12.04
C VAL A 150 -9.25 -6.10 -12.07
N GLY A 151 -8.88 -5.54 -10.93
CA GLY A 151 -7.71 -4.67 -10.82
C GLY A 151 -6.53 -5.36 -10.20
N ILE A 152 -5.34 -5.01 -10.70
CA ILE A 152 -4.07 -5.41 -10.10
C ILE A 152 -3.31 -4.17 -9.61
N THR A 153 -2.79 -4.21 -8.40
CA THR A 153 -1.88 -3.19 -7.86
C THR A 153 -0.80 -3.85 -7.01
N ILE A 154 0.41 -3.29 -6.99
CA ILE A 154 1.53 -3.83 -6.20
C ILE A 154 1.35 -3.63 -4.69
N ASN A 155 0.48 -2.70 -4.31
CA ASN A 155 0.38 -2.21 -2.93
C ASN A 155 -0.82 -2.80 -2.18
N GLU A 156 -0.55 -3.66 -1.20
CA GLU A 156 -1.57 -4.35 -0.38
C GLU A 156 -2.47 -3.36 0.38
N TYR A 157 -1.92 -2.23 0.83
CA TYR A 157 -2.73 -1.19 1.48
C TYR A 157 -3.81 -0.67 0.54
N GLN A 158 -3.45 -0.34 -0.71
CA GLN A 158 -4.41 0.09 -1.73
C GLN A 158 -5.43 -0.99 -2.08
N VAL A 159 -5.06 -2.28 -2.07
CA VAL A 159 -6.01 -3.40 -2.23
C VAL A 159 -7.10 -3.34 -1.15
N ASN A 160 -6.69 -3.22 0.11
CA ASN A 160 -7.62 -3.13 1.23
C ASN A 160 -8.53 -1.89 1.14
N ARG A 161 -7.96 -0.75 0.74
CA ARG A 161 -8.73 0.48 0.50
C ARG A 161 -9.73 0.30 -0.64
N ALA A 162 -9.31 -0.28 -1.76
CA ALA A 162 -10.16 -0.52 -2.91
C ALA A 162 -11.33 -1.45 -2.57
N ARG A 163 -11.09 -2.57 -1.90
CA ARG A 163 -12.13 -3.50 -1.42
C ARG A 163 -13.15 -2.80 -0.52
N LEU A 164 -12.67 -2.00 0.44
CA LEU A 164 -13.55 -1.21 1.32
C LEU A 164 -14.44 -0.23 0.53
N HIS A 165 -13.86 0.49 -0.44
CA HIS A 165 -14.59 1.45 -1.26
C HIS A 165 -15.57 0.77 -2.22
N ASN A 166 -15.20 -0.38 -2.80
CA ASN A 166 -16.06 -1.18 -3.66
C ASN A 166 -17.31 -1.63 -2.90
N LYS A 167 -17.14 -2.17 -1.69
CA LYS A 167 -18.25 -2.56 -0.80
C LYS A 167 -19.11 -1.36 -0.41
N LYS A 168 -18.50 -0.23 -0.06
CA LYS A 168 -19.23 1.00 0.29
C LYS A 168 -20.06 1.54 -0.88
N ALA A 169 -19.60 1.34 -2.11
CA ALA A 169 -20.32 1.72 -3.32
C ALA A 169 -21.37 0.67 -3.78
N GLY A 170 -21.40 -0.52 -3.16
CA GLY A 170 -22.24 -1.64 -3.58
C GLY A 170 -21.83 -2.23 -4.94
N LEU A 171 -20.54 -2.12 -5.28
CA LEU A 171 -19.95 -2.60 -6.55
C LEU A 171 -18.98 -3.77 -6.34
N ASP A 172 -18.86 -4.29 -5.12
CA ASP A 172 -18.00 -5.43 -4.79
C ASP A 172 -18.31 -6.70 -5.59
N SER A 173 -19.55 -6.87 -6.05
CA SER A 173 -19.93 -7.96 -6.98
C SER A 173 -19.39 -7.81 -8.41
N LEU A 174 -18.96 -6.61 -8.80
CA LEU A 174 -18.45 -6.29 -10.14
C LEU A 174 -16.96 -5.90 -10.12
N CYS A 175 -16.38 -5.67 -8.95
CA CYS A 175 -15.04 -5.11 -8.79
C CYS A 175 -14.18 -6.01 -7.89
N GLU A 176 -13.26 -6.74 -8.49
CA GLU A 176 -12.26 -7.57 -7.82
C GLU A 176 -10.91 -6.85 -7.80
N VAL A 177 -10.12 -7.05 -6.74
CA VAL A 177 -8.79 -6.45 -6.62
C VAL A 177 -7.79 -7.48 -6.13
N VAL A 178 -6.68 -7.60 -6.86
CA VAL A 178 -5.57 -8.52 -6.62
C VAL A 178 -4.31 -7.72 -6.31
N CYS A 179 -3.59 -8.14 -5.26
CA CYS A 179 -2.24 -7.64 -4.99
C CYS A 179 -1.25 -8.40 -5.87
N GLY A 180 -0.48 -7.71 -6.69
CA GLY A 180 0.47 -8.36 -7.58
C GLY A 180 1.30 -7.42 -8.44
N ASN A 181 2.39 -7.95 -8.97
CA ASN A 181 3.25 -7.27 -9.92
C ASN A 181 2.64 -7.37 -11.33
N PHE A 182 2.33 -6.24 -11.95
CA PHE A 182 1.82 -6.23 -13.33
C PHE A 182 2.85 -6.65 -14.41
N LEU A 183 4.11 -6.89 -14.04
CA LEU A 183 5.14 -7.48 -14.89
C LEU A 183 5.13 -9.01 -14.82
N GLU A 184 4.37 -9.58 -13.88
CA GLU A 184 4.22 -11.02 -13.64
C GLU A 184 2.80 -11.28 -13.12
N MET A 185 1.82 -11.11 -14.01
CA MET A 185 0.41 -11.12 -13.61
C MET A 185 -0.05 -12.55 -13.23
N PRO A 186 -0.72 -12.74 -12.07
CA PRO A 186 -1.23 -14.04 -11.64
C PRO A 186 -2.54 -14.42 -12.34
N PHE A 187 -2.59 -14.24 -13.66
CA PHE A 187 -3.73 -14.56 -14.51
C PHE A 187 -3.28 -15.48 -15.64
N ASP A 188 -4.15 -16.41 -16.01
CA ASP A 188 -3.91 -17.29 -17.15
C ASP A 188 -3.94 -16.50 -18.47
N ASP A 189 -3.30 -17.05 -19.50
CA ASP A 189 -3.34 -16.50 -20.85
C ASP A 189 -4.78 -16.37 -21.36
N ASN A 190 -5.07 -15.35 -22.17
CA ASN A 190 -6.38 -15.17 -22.82
C ASN A 190 -7.58 -15.12 -21.84
N SER A 191 -7.40 -14.50 -20.68
CA SER A 191 -8.40 -14.43 -19.60
C SER A 191 -9.33 -13.22 -19.63
N PHE A 192 -9.00 -12.18 -20.39
CA PHE A 192 -9.72 -10.89 -20.37
C PHE A 192 -10.28 -10.50 -21.74
N ASP A 193 -11.50 -9.96 -21.73
CA ASP A 193 -12.21 -9.45 -22.91
C ASP A 193 -11.73 -8.05 -23.32
N GLY A 194 -10.98 -7.38 -22.44
CA GLY A 194 -10.32 -6.10 -22.68
C GLY A 194 -9.49 -5.69 -21.47
N ALA A 195 -8.63 -4.71 -21.65
CA ALA A 195 -7.82 -4.16 -20.57
C ALA A 195 -7.67 -2.66 -20.71
N TYR A 196 -7.40 -1.99 -19.59
CA TYR A 196 -6.94 -0.61 -19.60
C TYR A 196 -5.87 -0.38 -18.54
N SER A 197 -5.03 0.62 -18.78
CA SER A 197 -4.12 1.17 -17.78
C SER A 197 -4.24 2.68 -17.76
N ILE A 198 -4.45 3.27 -16.60
CA ILE A 198 -4.52 4.73 -16.46
C ILE A 198 -3.32 5.18 -15.66
N GLU A 199 -2.31 5.73 -16.36
CA GLU A 199 -1.13 6.37 -15.78
C GLU A 199 -0.33 5.45 -14.83
N ALA A 200 -0.34 4.14 -15.08
CA ALA A 200 0.29 3.14 -14.22
C ALA A 200 1.59 2.55 -14.78
N THR A 201 1.63 2.30 -16.09
CA THR A 201 2.77 1.69 -16.80
C THR A 201 4.01 2.59 -16.84
N CYS A 202 3.88 3.88 -16.49
CA CYS A 202 5.00 4.79 -16.27
C CYS A 202 5.93 4.32 -15.13
N HIS A 203 5.45 3.50 -14.20
CA HIS A 203 6.24 2.92 -13.11
C HIS A 203 7.03 1.67 -13.52
N ALA A 204 6.75 1.06 -14.68
CA ALA A 204 7.50 -0.10 -15.15
C ALA A 204 8.93 0.31 -15.58
N PRO A 205 9.99 -0.45 -15.25
CA PRO A 205 11.33 -0.16 -15.77
C PRO A 205 11.38 -0.23 -17.30
N LYS A 206 10.74 -1.26 -17.88
CA LYS A 206 10.60 -1.43 -19.32
C LYS A 206 9.13 -1.55 -19.70
N LEU A 207 8.70 -0.69 -20.63
CA LEU A 207 7.31 -0.70 -21.11
C LEU A 207 6.97 -1.99 -21.87
N GLU A 208 7.95 -2.58 -22.54
CA GLU A 208 7.78 -3.82 -23.31
C GLU A 208 7.37 -5.00 -22.43
N GLU A 209 7.90 -5.09 -21.21
CA GLU A 209 7.61 -6.18 -20.26
C GLU A 209 6.14 -6.12 -19.80
N VAL A 210 5.67 -4.93 -19.38
CA VAL A 210 4.26 -4.77 -18.98
C VAL A 210 3.31 -4.95 -20.17
N TYR A 211 3.65 -4.46 -21.37
CA TYR A 211 2.81 -4.67 -22.55
C TYR A 211 2.78 -6.15 -22.96
N THR A 212 3.87 -6.90 -22.77
CA THR A 212 3.91 -8.34 -23.01
C THR A 212 2.95 -9.09 -22.09
N GLU A 213 2.93 -8.77 -20.80
CA GLU A 213 1.97 -9.37 -19.87
C GLU A 213 0.52 -9.00 -20.19
N VAL A 214 0.25 -7.73 -20.53
CA VAL A 214 -1.09 -7.31 -20.96
C VAL A 214 -1.51 -8.06 -22.22
N PHE A 215 -0.61 -8.22 -23.20
CA PHE A 215 -0.89 -8.96 -24.42
C PHE A 215 -1.21 -10.43 -24.13
N ARG A 216 -0.45 -11.07 -23.24
CA ARG A 216 -0.62 -12.47 -22.86
C ARG A 216 -1.99 -12.74 -22.22
N VAL A 217 -2.42 -11.90 -21.30
CA VAL A 217 -3.68 -12.11 -20.54
C VAL A 217 -4.93 -11.70 -21.33
N LEU A 218 -4.79 -10.95 -22.42
CA LEU A 218 -5.90 -10.58 -23.29
C LEU A 218 -6.30 -11.72 -24.23
N LYS A 219 -7.61 -11.90 -24.43
CA LYS A 219 -8.12 -12.81 -25.45
C LYS A 219 -7.74 -12.33 -26.85
N PRO A 220 -7.60 -13.23 -27.84
CA PRO A 220 -7.31 -12.82 -29.21
C PRO A 220 -8.40 -11.87 -29.74
N GLY A 221 -7.98 -10.71 -30.24
CA GLY A 221 -8.88 -9.67 -30.76
C GLY A 221 -9.45 -8.71 -29.70
N ALA A 222 -9.14 -8.91 -28.42
CA ALA A 222 -9.49 -7.96 -27.36
C ALA A 222 -8.70 -6.65 -27.49
N LEU A 223 -9.29 -5.55 -27.02
CA LEU A 223 -8.68 -4.22 -27.09
C LEU A 223 -8.05 -3.81 -25.76
N TYR A 224 -6.95 -3.06 -25.89
CA TYR A 224 -6.24 -2.45 -24.78
C TYR A 224 -6.22 -0.93 -24.94
N VAL A 225 -6.56 -0.20 -23.88
CA VAL A 225 -6.46 1.27 -23.83
C VAL A 225 -5.48 1.69 -22.75
N SER A 226 -4.39 2.35 -23.14
CA SER A 226 -3.44 2.96 -22.21
C SER A 226 -3.52 4.48 -22.22
N TYR A 227 -3.53 5.08 -21.02
CA TYR A 227 -3.21 6.49 -20.81
C TYR A 227 -1.82 6.59 -20.18
N GLU A 228 -0.89 7.24 -20.88
CA GLU A 228 0.53 7.29 -20.53
C GLU A 228 0.97 8.70 -20.16
N TRP A 229 1.91 8.81 -19.22
CA TRP A 229 2.70 10.02 -19.03
C TRP A 229 3.93 9.97 -19.92
N VAL A 230 4.09 10.99 -20.75
CA VAL A 230 5.15 11.02 -21.76
C VAL A 230 5.78 12.40 -21.86
N THR A 231 7.04 12.43 -22.23
CA THR A 231 7.67 13.63 -22.76
C THR A 231 7.14 13.90 -24.18
N THR A 232 7.03 15.17 -24.53
CA THR A 232 6.57 15.59 -25.86
C THR A 232 7.74 15.76 -26.82
N ASP A 233 7.43 15.98 -28.10
CA ASP A 233 8.39 16.38 -29.14
C ASP A 233 9.15 17.69 -28.84
N LYS A 234 8.79 18.41 -27.78
CA LYS A 234 9.46 19.62 -27.30
C LYS A 234 10.53 19.36 -26.24
N TYR A 235 10.57 18.18 -25.65
CA TYR A 235 11.61 17.84 -24.67
C TYR A 235 12.99 17.84 -25.33
N ARG A 236 13.99 18.35 -24.60
CA ARG A 236 15.38 18.51 -25.05
C ARG A 236 16.27 18.09 -23.89
N GLY A 237 16.96 16.95 -24.01
CA GLY A 237 17.78 16.40 -22.93
C GLY A 237 19.04 17.21 -22.63
N GLU A 238 19.41 18.10 -23.54
CA GLU A 238 20.49 19.06 -23.41
C GLU A 238 20.07 20.35 -22.68
N ASP A 239 18.77 20.62 -22.55
CA ASP A 239 18.25 21.77 -21.81
C ASP A 239 18.17 21.43 -20.31
N SER A 240 18.96 22.12 -19.51
CA SER A 240 19.03 21.85 -18.07
C SER A 240 17.74 22.15 -17.32
N GLU A 241 16.89 23.06 -17.81
CA GLU A 241 15.57 23.29 -17.21
C GLU A 241 14.61 22.13 -17.52
N HIS A 242 14.63 21.63 -18.75
CA HIS A 242 13.83 20.46 -19.10
C HIS A 242 14.24 19.23 -18.28
N VAL A 243 15.54 18.98 -18.14
CA VAL A 243 16.06 17.88 -17.31
C VAL A 243 15.68 18.06 -15.85
N GLU A 244 15.79 19.28 -15.29
CA GLU A 244 15.37 19.57 -13.92
C GLU A 244 13.88 19.26 -13.70
N VAL A 245 13.01 19.70 -14.63
CA VAL A 245 11.57 19.49 -14.54
C VAL A 245 11.22 18.00 -14.60
N ILE A 246 11.80 17.26 -15.54
CA ILE A 246 11.57 15.82 -15.67
C ILE A 246 12.05 15.07 -14.43
N GLN A 247 13.27 15.35 -13.96
CA GLN A 247 13.78 14.73 -12.73
C GLN A 247 12.94 15.09 -11.50
N GLY A 248 12.39 16.31 -11.46
CA GLY A 248 11.48 16.74 -10.40
C GLY A 248 10.18 15.92 -10.37
N ILE A 249 9.63 15.61 -11.55
CA ILE A 249 8.46 14.73 -11.71
C ILE A 249 8.84 13.30 -11.31
N GLU A 250 9.91 12.74 -11.87
CA GLU A 250 10.37 11.37 -11.58
C GLU A 250 10.61 11.14 -10.09
N ARG A 251 11.23 12.11 -9.42
CA ARG A 251 11.45 12.11 -7.96
C ARG A 251 10.18 12.19 -7.14
N GLY A 252 9.22 12.96 -7.63
CA GLY A 252 7.99 13.27 -6.92
C GLY A 252 6.92 12.20 -7.04
N ASP A 253 6.98 11.43 -8.13
CA ASP A 253 5.99 10.44 -8.53
C ASP A 253 6.57 9.02 -8.64
N ALA A 254 7.78 8.78 -8.13
CA ALA A 254 8.44 7.46 -8.14
C ALA A 254 8.53 6.82 -9.53
N LEU A 255 8.97 7.58 -10.53
CA LEU A 255 9.10 7.09 -11.91
C LEU A 255 10.56 6.68 -12.20
N PRO A 256 10.80 5.49 -12.78
CA PRO A 256 12.14 5.05 -13.19
C PRO A 256 12.71 5.88 -14.35
N GLY A 257 11.84 6.57 -15.09
CA GLY A 257 12.19 7.49 -16.16
C GLY A 257 11.00 7.79 -17.07
N LEU A 258 10.76 9.07 -17.39
CA LEU A 258 9.69 9.43 -18.33
C LEU A 258 10.09 9.10 -19.77
N ARG A 259 9.20 8.43 -20.50
CA ARG A 259 9.44 7.95 -21.87
C ARG A 259 9.07 9.01 -22.90
N SER A 260 9.56 8.88 -24.12
CA SER A 260 9.08 9.70 -25.23
C SER A 260 7.71 9.24 -25.67
N TYR A 261 6.85 10.18 -26.08
CA TYR A 261 5.54 9.85 -26.64
C TYR A 261 5.63 8.91 -27.86
N SER A 262 6.74 8.96 -28.60
CA SER A 262 7.01 8.06 -29.73
C SER A 262 7.18 6.61 -29.34
N ASP A 263 7.67 6.35 -28.12
CA ASP A 263 8.09 5.02 -27.70
C ASP A 263 6.89 4.12 -27.40
N ILE A 264 5.75 4.72 -27.06
CA ILE A 264 4.53 4.02 -26.64
C ILE A 264 4.01 3.10 -27.74
N ALA A 265 3.69 3.68 -28.90
CA ALA A 265 3.15 2.92 -30.02
C ALA A 265 4.19 2.03 -30.71
N GLU A 266 5.47 2.43 -30.71
CA GLU A 266 6.54 1.57 -31.19
C GLU A 266 6.65 0.30 -30.34
N THR A 267 6.63 0.44 -29.01
CA THR A 267 6.71 -0.68 -28.07
C THR A 267 5.49 -1.59 -28.18
N ALA A 268 4.28 -1.03 -28.28
CA ALA A 268 3.07 -1.81 -28.49
C ALA A 268 3.16 -2.69 -29.76
N ARG A 269 3.65 -2.13 -30.87
CA ARG A 269 3.85 -2.87 -32.13
C ARG A 269 4.92 -3.97 -31.99
N LYS A 270 6.00 -3.72 -31.25
CA LYS A 270 7.05 -4.73 -31.01
C LYS A 270 6.53 -5.96 -30.27
N VAL A 271 5.67 -5.75 -29.27
CA VAL A 271 5.06 -6.84 -28.48
C VAL A 271 4.06 -7.64 -29.31
N GLY A 272 3.37 -7.00 -30.26
CA GLY A 272 2.41 -7.67 -31.15
C GLY A 272 1.04 -6.98 -31.26
N PHE A 273 0.83 -5.85 -30.58
CA PHE A 273 -0.40 -5.09 -30.73
C PHE A 273 -0.47 -4.38 -32.10
N GLU A 274 -1.67 -4.38 -32.68
CA GLU A 274 -2.02 -3.44 -33.73
C GLU A 274 -2.45 -2.11 -33.12
N VAL A 275 -1.72 -1.04 -33.41
CA VAL A 275 -2.05 0.31 -32.90
C VAL A 275 -3.18 0.90 -33.74
N LEU A 276 -4.40 0.84 -33.22
CA LEU A 276 -5.60 1.35 -33.90
C LEU A 276 -5.71 2.88 -33.84
N LYS A 277 -5.30 3.49 -32.72
CA LYS A 277 -5.45 4.93 -32.49
C LYS A 277 -4.47 5.46 -31.46
N GLU A 278 -3.92 6.64 -31.74
CA GLU A 278 -3.11 7.43 -30.81
C GLU A 278 -3.72 8.83 -30.71
N LYS A 279 -3.78 9.39 -29.50
CA LYS A 279 -4.29 10.75 -29.30
C LYS A 279 -3.66 11.42 -28.07
N ASP A 280 -3.13 12.61 -28.29
CA ASP A 280 -2.73 13.52 -27.21
C ASP A 280 -3.98 14.21 -26.65
N LEU A 281 -4.35 13.84 -25.42
CA LEU A 281 -5.52 14.35 -24.72
C LEU A 281 -5.28 15.68 -23.99
N ALA A 282 -4.03 16.17 -23.95
CA ALA A 282 -3.70 17.49 -23.41
C ALA A 282 -3.95 18.63 -24.42
N LYS A 283 -4.12 18.30 -25.71
CA LYS A 283 -4.42 19.26 -26.77
C LYS A 283 -5.92 19.64 -26.82
N PRO A 284 -6.25 20.80 -27.43
CA PRO A 284 -7.65 21.20 -27.66
C PRO A 284 -8.50 20.08 -28.28
N PRO A 285 -9.78 19.95 -27.91
CA PRO A 285 -10.62 20.93 -27.23
C PRO A 285 -10.50 20.94 -25.69
N ALA A 286 -9.64 20.08 -25.13
CA ALA A 286 -9.38 20.12 -23.70
C ALA A 286 -8.75 21.47 -23.32
N ASN A 287 -9.22 22.03 -22.21
CA ASN A 287 -8.44 23.01 -21.50
C ASN A 287 -7.24 22.26 -20.87
N PRO A 288 -6.23 22.96 -20.34
CA PRO A 288 -6.40 23.05 -18.91
C PRO A 288 -5.72 22.11 -17.92
N TRP A 289 -5.23 20.91 -18.27
CA TRP A 289 -5.25 19.81 -17.29
C TRP A 289 -4.53 20.13 -15.96
N TRP A 290 -3.39 20.84 -16.00
CA TRP A 290 -2.64 21.25 -14.81
C TRP A 290 -3.30 22.33 -13.92
N THR A 291 -4.51 22.79 -14.24
CA THR A 291 -5.17 23.84 -13.45
C THR A 291 -5.65 23.28 -12.13
N ARG A 292 -5.99 21.98 -12.12
CA ARG A 292 -6.35 21.23 -10.91
C ARG A 292 -5.18 21.07 -9.93
N LEU A 293 -3.94 21.14 -10.41
CA LEU A 293 -2.73 21.08 -9.58
C LEU A 293 -2.44 22.41 -8.86
N LYS A 294 -3.05 23.52 -9.30
CA LYS A 294 -2.79 24.83 -8.71
C LYS A 294 -3.43 24.96 -7.34
N MET A 295 -2.64 24.75 -6.30
CA MET A 295 -3.03 25.09 -4.94
C MET A 295 -2.64 26.54 -4.62
N GLY A 296 -3.63 27.37 -4.27
CA GLY A 296 -3.37 28.75 -3.85
C GLY A 296 -2.54 28.81 -2.56
N ARG A 297 -1.72 29.86 -2.38
CA ARG A 297 -0.83 30.04 -1.22
C ARG A 297 -1.52 29.88 0.13
N ILE A 298 -2.77 30.35 0.23
CA ILE A 298 -3.57 30.26 1.46
C ILE A 298 -3.98 28.80 1.74
N ALA A 299 -4.40 28.06 0.71
CA ALA A 299 -4.77 26.66 0.84
C ALA A 299 -3.56 25.78 1.18
N TYR A 300 -2.41 26.04 0.55
CA TYR A 300 -1.14 25.41 0.91
C TYR A 300 -0.78 25.66 2.37
N TRP A 301 -0.70 26.92 2.78
CA TRP A 301 -0.29 27.28 4.15
C TRP A 301 -1.22 26.68 5.20
N ARG A 302 -2.53 26.69 4.94
CA ARG A 302 -3.53 26.01 5.77
C ARG A 302 -3.25 24.51 5.89
N ASN A 303 -3.12 23.82 4.76
CA ASN A 303 -2.91 22.37 4.73
C ASN A 303 -1.58 22.00 5.41
N HIS A 304 -0.53 22.78 5.14
CA HIS A 304 0.79 22.62 5.74
C HIS A 304 0.75 22.79 7.26
N ILE A 305 0.11 23.85 7.79
CA ILE A 305 -0.08 24.01 9.23
C ILE A 305 -0.87 22.85 9.82
N LEU A 306 -1.94 22.43 9.16
CA LEU A 306 -2.77 21.34 9.63
C LEU A 306 -1.96 20.05 9.79
N VAL A 307 -1.24 19.64 8.75
CA VAL A 307 -0.41 18.43 8.76
C VAL A 307 0.71 18.56 9.80
N THR A 308 1.34 19.73 9.91
CA THR A 308 2.40 19.99 10.91
C THR A 308 1.86 19.88 12.34
N VAL A 309 0.68 20.43 12.63
CA VAL A 309 0.06 20.31 13.96
C VAL A 309 -0.30 18.86 14.24
N LEU A 310 -0.94 18.16 13.30
CA LEU A 310 -1.33 16.75 13.46
C LEU A 310 -0.11 15.85 13.71
N ALA A 311 0.99 16.09 13.00
CA ALA A 311 2.25 15.36 13.22
C ALA A 311 2.88 15.71 14.58
N ALA A 312 2.87 16.98 14.98
CA ALA A 312 3.45 17.42 16.25
C ALA A 312 2.71 16.86 17.48
N VAL A 313 1.39 16.67 17.40
CA VAL A 313 0.59 16.07 18.49
C VAL A 313 0.47 14.54 18.40
N GLY A 314 1.13 13.91 17.42
CA GLY A 314 1.15 12.46 17.25
C GLY A 314 -0.13 11.84 16.67
N ILE A 315 -1.02 12.66 16.09
CA ILE A 315 -2.21 12.16 15.37
C ILE A 315 -1.82 11.67 13.97
N ALA A 316 -0.92 12.37 13.30
CA ALA A 316 -0.30 11.93 12.05
C ALA A 316 1.13 11.43 12.33
N PRO A 317 1.64 10.45 11.57
CA PRO A 317 3.02 9.99 11.68
C PRO A 317 4.05 11.10 11.47
N LYS A 318 5.23 10.94 12.09
CA LYS A 318 6.42 11.73 11.74
C LYS A 318 6.81 11.41 10.29
N GLY A 319 7.14 12.42 9.50
CA GLY A 319 7.36 12.30 8.04
C GLY A 319 6.17 12.71 7.17
N THR A 320 4.94 12.78 7.72
CA THR A 320 3.76 13.20 6.94
C THR A 320 3.91 14.63 6.36
N VAL A 321 4.59 15.52 7.09
CA VAL A 321 4.88 16.88 6.63
C VAL A 321 5.83 16.86 5.42
N ASP A 322 6.86 16.01 5.45
CA ASP A 322 7.83 15.89 4.38
C ASP A 322 7.18 15.33 3.10
N VAL A 323 6.33 14.32 3.24
CA VAL A 323 5.54 13.78 2.11
C VAL A 323 4.62 14.86 1.54
N HIS A 324 3.94 15.64 2.39
CA HIS A 324 3.10 16.76 1.93
C HIS A 324 3.90 17.81 1.15
N GLU A 325 5.08 18.20 1.64
CA GLU A 325 5.97 19.14 0.94
C GLU A 325 6.49 18.59 -0.39
N MET A 326 6.87 17.31 -0.41
CA MET A 326 7.32 16.63 -1.62
C MET A 326 6.24 16.71 -2.70
N LEU A 327 5.01 16.26 -2.40
CA LEU A 327 3.89 16.28 -3.35
C LEU A 327 3.55 17.68 -3.84
N PHE A 328 3.67 18.70 -2.97
CA PHE A 328 3.46 20.09 -3.38
C PHE A 328 4.52 20.56 -4.39
N LYS A 329 5.80 20.19 -4.19
CA LYS A 329 6.87 20.50 -5.13
C LYS A 329 6.69 19.74 -6.45
N THR A 330 6.29 18.46 -6.39
CA THR A 330 5.98 17.64 -7.57
C THR A 330 4.89 18.29 -8.43
N ALA A 331 3.81 18.78 -7.81
CA ALA A 331 2.74 19.48 -8.51
C ALA A 331 3.22 20.73 -9.27
N ASP A 332 4.24 21.44 -8.76
CA ASP A 332 4.86 22.56 -9.48
C ASP A 332 5.64 22.08 -10.71
N TYR A 333 6.46 21.03 -10.58
CA TYR A 333 7.18 20.46 -11.73
C TYR A 333 6.24 19.96 -12.82
N LEU A 334 5.19 19.23 -12.46
CA LEU A 334 4.13 18.81 -13.39
C LEU A 334 3.49 20.01 -14.10
N THR A 335 3.21 21.07 -13.34
CA THR A 335 2.64 22.31 -13.89
C THR A 335 3.62 23.03 -14.83
N ARG A 336 4.92 23.03 -14.53
CA ARG A 336 5.97 23.61 -15.40
C ARG A 336 6.11 22.79 -16.68
N GLY A 337 6.18 21.46 -16.57
CA GLY A 337 6.33 20.56 -17.71
C GLY A 337 5.18 20.62 -18.72
N ALA A 338 3.96 20.88 -18.25
CA ALA A 338 2.79 21.01 -19.13
C ALA A 338 2.52 22.44 -19.65
N LYS A 339 3.20 23.48 -19.16
CA LYS A 339 3.02 24.85 -19.70
C LYS A 339 3.80 25.03 -20.99
N PRO A 340 3.22 25.64 -22.04
CA PRO A 340 3.99 26.04 -23.21
C PRO A 340 5.04 27.10 -22.83
N PRO A 341 6.24 27.08 -23.43
CA PRO A 341 7.29 28.06 -23.18
C PRO A 341 6.89 29.42 -23.75
N SER A 342 6.17 30.23 -22.97
CA SER A 342 5.99 31.69 -23.14
C SER A 342 5.00 32.28 -22.12
N THR A 343 5.18 32.06 -20.81
CA THR A 343 4.53 32.87 -19.75
C THR A 343 5.27 32.85 -18.39
N LEU A 344 6.57 32.55 -18.35
CA LEU A 344 7.35 32.70 -17.12
C LEU A 344 7.98 34.10 -17.09
N PRO A 345 7.60 35.00 -16.16
CA PRO A 345 8.52 36.04 -15.75
C PRO A 345 9.72 35.34 -15.10
N SER A 346 10.93 35.66 -15.57
CA SER A 346 12.17 35.22 -14.96
C SER A 346 12.19 35.58 -13.48
N ILE A 347 12.16 34.58 -12.60
CA ILE A 347 12.44 34.77 -11.18
C ILE A 347 13.97 34.81 -11.02
N PRO A 348 14.55 35.71 -10.19
CA PRO A 348 15.99 35.82 -10.06
C PRO A 348 16.58 34.56 -9.46
N LYS A 349 17.71 34.10 -10.01
CA LYS A 349 18.53 33.01 -9.47
C LYS A 349 18.84 33.26 -7.99
N THR A 350 18.34 32.43 -7.08
CA THR A 350 18.76 32.44 -5.68
C THR A 350 19.92 31.45 -5.49
N ASN A 351 21.07 31.97 -5.09
CA ASN A 351 22.18 31.17 -4.56
C ASN A 351 21.80 30.53 -3.21
N PRO A 352 22.42 29.41 -2.83
CA PRO A 352 22.02 28.63 -1.66
C PRO A 352 22.66 29.20 -0.39
N ILE A 353 21.93 29.93 0.46
CA ILE A 353 22.46 30.35 1.78
C ILE A 353 21.36 30.41 2.88
N ASN A 354 21.65 29.68 3.96
CA ASN A 354 21.35 29.86 5.39
C ASN A 354 19.99 30.39 5.88
N SER A 355 19.41 29.57 6.77
CA SER A 355 18.95 29.93 8.12
C SER A 355 19.13 31.40 8.52
N LYS A 356 18.05 32.17 8.39
CA LYS A 356 17.55 33.24 9.28
C LYS A 356 16.55 34.07 8.47
N TYR A 357 15.37 34.32 9.03
CA TYR A 357 14.64 35.60 9.02
C TYR A 357 13.17 35.33 9.37
N LEU A 358 12.94 35.21 10.68
CA LEU A 358 11.79 35.83 11.33
C LEU A 358 11.96 37.35 11.21
N SER A 359 11.05 38.04 10.51
CA SER A 359 10.52 39.32 10.96
C SER A 359 9.34 39.79 10.11
N TYR A 360 8.37 40.32 10.84
CA TYR A 360 7.02 40.69 10.48
C TYR A 360 6.98 42.16 10.02
N ASN A 361 6.10 42.54 9.10
CA ASN A 361 5.56 43.90 9.04
C ASN A 361 4.16 43.94 8.38
N PRO A 362 3.09 44.31 9.08
CA PRO A 362 1.73 44.27 8.57
C PRO A 362 1.28 45.68 8.17
N SER A 363 1.01 45.90 6.90
CA SER A 363 0.19 47.04 6.47
C SER A 363 -0.15 46.85 5.01
N PHE A 364 -1.44 46.63 4.73
CA PHE A 364 -2.18 47.10 3.55
C PHE A 364 -3.49 46.31 3.43
N PHE A 365 -4.54 46.82 4.06
CA PHE A 365 -5.92 46.44 3.76
C PHE A 365 -6.62 47.61 3.06
N PRO A 366 -7.19 47.42 1.86
CA PRO A 366 -8.32 48.20 1.42
C PRO A 366 -9.62 47.40 1.60
N LYS A 367 -10.56 48.02 2.30
CA LYS A 367 -11.93 47.58 2.57
C LYS A 367 -12.68 47.27 1.26
N ARG A 368 -13.35 46.12 1.16
CA ARG A 368 -14.43 45.88 0.19
C ARG A 368 -15.78 45.72 0.89
N LYS A 369 -16.75 46.48 0.39
CA LYS A 369 -18.17 46.46 0.75
C LYS A 369 -18.82 45.20 0.15
N SER A 370 -19.71 44.57 0.91
CA SER A 370 -20.67 43.58 0.42
C SER A 370 -21.76 44.26 -0.43
N PRO A 371 -22.47 43.47 -1.24
CA PRO A 371 -23.88 43.26 -0.90
C PRO A 371 -24.33 41.80 -1.00
N LEU A 372 -25.18 41.44 -0.03
CA LEU A 372 -26.02 40.27 0.01
C LEU A 372 -27.01 40.26 -1.16
N THR A 373 -27.25 39.10 -1.75
CA THR A 373 -28.52 38.79 -2.44
C THR A 373 -28.94 37.36 -2.12
N LYS A 374 -30.25 37.23 -1.90
CA LYS A 374 -30.99 36.09 -1.36
C LYS A 374 -30.92 34.86 -2.28
N LEU A 375 -30.82 33.67 -1.68
CA LEU A 375 -31.13 32.40 -2.33
C LEU A 375 -32.50 31.93 -1.86
N ASP A 376 -33.40 31.79 -2.83
CA ASP A 376 -34.71 31.19 -2.66
C ASP A 376 -34.59 29.68 -2.42
N THR A 377 -35.51 29.20 -1.58
CA THR A 377 -35.67 27.82 -1.15
C THR A 377 -36.42 27.04 -2.22
N ILE A 378 -35.86 25.90 -2.65
CA ILE A 378 -36.61 24.88 -3.40
C ILE A 378 -36.49 23.57 -2.61
N SER A 379 -37.64 23.13 -2.12
CA SER A 379 -37.90 21.87 -1.43
C SER A 379 -37.85 20.68 -2.39
N HIS A 380 -37.19 19.60 -1.98
CA HIS A 380 -37.40 18.27 -2.56
C HIS A 380 -37.88 17.28 -1.49
N PRO A 381 -38.74 16.32 -1.86
CA PRO A 381 -39.62 15.60 -0.93
C PRO A 381 -38.90 14.50 -0.15
N HIS A 382 -39.37 14.35 1.09
CA HIS A 382 -39.04 13.24 1.98
C HIS A 382 -39.49 11.90 1.38
N PHE A 383 -38.56 10.94 1.28
CA PHE A 383 -38.87 9.51 1.22
C PHE A 383 -38.38 8.86 2.51
N THR A 384 -39.34 8.44 3.33
CA THR A 384 -39.13 7.64 4.54
C THR A 384 -39.36 6.17 4.17
N VAL A 385 -38.36 5.31 4.35
CA VAL A 385 -38.56 3.85 4.31
C VAL A 385 -38.25 3.30 5.69
N LYS A 386 -39.30 2.85 6.38
CA LYS A 386 -39.22 1.94 7.53
C LYS A 386 -38.87 0.54 6.99
N ALA A 387 -37.87 -0.11 7.59
CA ALA A 387 -37.70 -1.54 7.46
C ALA A 387 -37.64 -2.17 8.87
N THR A 388 -38.66 -2.98 9.14
CA THR A 388 -38.87 -3.84 10.29
C THR A 388 -37.80 -4.93 10.38
N ALA A 389 -37.39 -5.24 11.61
CA ALA A 389 -36.54 -6.38 11.91
C ALA A 389 -37.24 -7.71 11.57
N ALA A 390 -36.49 -8.63 10.97
CA ALA A 390 -36.79 -10.06 11.01
C ALA A 390 -35.47 -10.82 11.24
N ALA A 391 -35.45 -11.63 12.29
CA ALA A 391 -34.39 -12.58 12.59
C ALA A 391 -34.40 -13.73 11.57
N GLY A 392 -33.22 -14.19 11.15
CA GLY A 392 -33.09 -15.36 10.28
C GLY A 392 -31.71 -15.49 9.65
N THR A 393 -30.87 -16.35 10.25
CA THR A 393 -29.82 -17.18 9.63
C THR A 393 -28.99 -16.58 8.48
N LYS A 394 -27.77 -16.14 8.80
CA LYS A 394 -26.71 -15.90 7.80
C LYS A 394 -26.39 -17.22 7.08
N LYS A 395 -26.49 -17.22 5.76
CA LYS A 395 -25.95 -18.24 4.87
C LYS A 395 -24.42 -18.08 4.86
N ALA A 396 -23.69 -19.13 5.20
CA ALA A 396 -22.23 -19.17 5.12
C ALA A 396 -21.78 -18.88 3.68
N ASP A 397 -20.79 -17.99 3.55
CA ASP A 397 -20.14 -17.68 2.29
C ASP A 397 -19.27 -18.89 1.89
N LYS A 398 -19.26 -19.27 0.61
CA LYS A 398 -18.71 -20.57 0.16
C LYS A 398 -17.18 -20.73 0.32
N ASP A 399 -16.47 -19.67 0.70
CA ASP A 399 -15.00 -19.57 0.74
C ASP A 399 -14.42 -19.21 2.12
N GLU A 400 -15.21 -19.29 3.20
CA GLU A 400 -14.72 -19.07 4.57
C GLU A 400 -14.04 -20.34 5.11
N ARG A 401 -12.70 -20.31 5.27
CA ARG A 401 -11.90 -21.44 5.81
C ARG A 401 -11.67 -21.37 7.32
N VAL A 402 -12.38 -20.49 8.02
CA VAL A 402 -12.35 -20.41 9.48
C VAL A 402 -13.38 -21.40 10.04
N LEU A 403 -12.92 -22.38 10.81
CA LEU A 403 -13.80 -23.36 11.45
C LEU A 403 -14.34 -22.80 12.76
N GLN A 404 -15.67 -22.75 12.90
CA GLN A 404 -16.29 -22.43 14.17
C GLN A 404 -16.25 -23.64 15.10
N VAL A 405 -15.86 -23.41 16.35
CA VAL A 405 -15.72 -24.43 17.38
C VAL A 405 -16.69 -24.13 18.52
N HIS A 406 -17.59 -25.07 18.77
CA HIS A 406 -18.70 -24.91 19.71
C HIS A 406 -18.55 -25.71 21.01
N SER A 407 -17.47 -26.48 21.15
CA SER A 407 -17.21 -27.32 22.32
C SER A 407 -15.74 -27.70 22.49
N ILE A 408 -15.40 -28.21 23.68
CA ILE A 408 -14.07 -28.76 23.99
C ILE A 408 -13.75 -29.95 23.06
N GLU A 409 -14.74 -30.81 22.79
CA GLU A 409 -14.55 -32.00 21.96
C GLU A 409 -14.24 -31.63 20.50
N GLU A 410 -14.94 -30.63 19.95
CA GLU A 410 -14.66 -30.11 18.61
C GLU A 410 -13.28 -29.42 18.54
N PHE A 411 -12.90 -28.70 19.59
CA PHE A 411 -11.60 -28.06 19.69
C PHE A 411 -10.45 -29.09 19.66
N ASP A 412 -10.53 -30.10 20.52
CA ASP A 412 -9.50 -31.13 20.63
C ASP A 412 -9.41 -31.97 19.34
N GLU A 413 -10.55 -32.24 18.69
CA GLU A 413 -10.59 -32.91 17.39
C GLU A 413 -9.94 -32.05 16.29
N ALA A 414 -10.22 -30.75 16.25
CA ALA A 414 -9.60 -29.84 15.28
C ALA A 414 -8.08 -29.79 15.45
N LEU A 415 -7.57 -29.70 16.69
CA LEU A 415 -6.13 -29.77 16.98
C LEU A 415 -5.52 -31.10 16.55
N ARG A 416 -6.22 -32.22 16.79
CA ARG A 416 -5.76 -33.55 16.39
C ARG A 416 -5.72 -33.72 14.87
N MET A 417 -6.71 -33.18 14.16
CA MET A 417 -6.79 -33.22 12.70
C MET A 417 -5.70 -32.39 12.02
N ALA A 418 -5.29 -31.28 12.63
CA ALA A 418 -4.23 -30.42 12.12
C ALA A 418 -2.84 -31.09 12.10
N LYS A 419 -2.63 -32.17 12.87
CA LYS A 419 -1.34 -32.87 12.99
C LYS A 419 -0.21 -31.90 13.38
N ASN A 420 0.69 -31.60 12.45
CA ASN A 420 1.84 -30.70 12.63
C ASN A 420 1.60 -29.29 12.08
N LYS A 421 0.46 -29.03 11.44
CA LYS A 421 0.10 -27.70 10.96
C LYS A 421 -0.04 -26.73 12.13
N LEU A 422 0.24 -25.46 11.88
CA LEU A 422 -0.13 -24.39 12.79
C LEU A 422 -1.66 -24.30 12.87
N VAL A 423 -2.18 -24.19 14.09
CA VAL A 423 -3.59 -23.87 14.35
C VAL A 423 -3.67 -22.55 15.06
N VAL A 424 -4.41 -21.60 14.50
CA VAL A 424 -4.63 -20.26 15.06
C VAL A 424 -6.06 -20.19 15.55
N VAL A 425 -6.24 -19.85 16.82
CA VAL A 425 -7.55 -19.84 17.48
C VAL A 425 -7.85 -18.42 17.92
N GLU A 426 -8.90 -17.80 17.38
CA GLU A 426 -9.49 -16.59 17.94
C GLU A 426 -10.56 -16.96 18.98
N TYR A 427 -10.36 -16.53 20.22
CA TYR A 427 -11.41 -16.46 21.22
C TYR A 427 -12.08 -15.08 21.16
N ALA A 428 -13.35 -15.06 20.82
CA ALA A 428 -14.15 -13.87 20.57
C ALA A 428 -15.39 -13.80 21.46
N ALA A 429 -16.02 -12.63 21.52
CA ALA A 429 -17.36 -12.48 22.10
C ALA A 429 -18.27 -11.69 21.15
N SER A 430 -19.54 -12.08 21.08
CA SER A 430 -20.54 -11.53 20.16
C SER A 430 -20.76 -10.02 20.32
N HIS A 431 -20.54 -9.51 21.52
CA HIS A 431 -20.67 -8.09 21.88
C HIS A 431 -19.34 -7.31 21.76
N SER A 432 -18.22 -7.98 21.46
CA SER A 432 -16.90 -7.36 21.34
C SER A 432 -16.74 -6.71 19.97
N ILE A 433 -16.72 -5.37 19.95
CA ILE A 433 -16.40 -4.59 18.74
C ILE A 433 -14.98 -4.90 18.25
N ARG A 434 -14.04 -5.20 19.15
CA ARG A 434 -12.66 -5.53 18.79
C ARG A 434 -12.59 -6.87 18.04
N SER A 435 -13.25 -7.91 18.55
CA SER A 435 -13.36 -9.20 17.86
C SER A 435 -14.02 -9.04 16.49
N SER A 436 -15.13 -8.29 16.40
CA SER A 436 -15.78 -8.03 15.11
C SER A 436 -14.90 -7.26 14.10
N LYS A 437 -13.92 -6.48 14.57
CA LYS A 437 -13.01 -5.72 13.70
C LYS A 437 -11.83 -6.56 13.22
N ILE A 438 -11.32 -7.48 14.05
CA ILE A 438 -10.16 -8.30 13.70
C ILE A 438 -10.55 -9.55 12.90
N TYR A 439 -11.75 -10.08 13.11
CA TYR A 439 -12.26 -11.28 12.43
C TYR A 439 -12.09 -11.27 10.90
N PRO A 440 -12.39 -10.18 10.15
CA PRO A 440 -12.15 -10.15 8.70
C PRO A 440 -10.70 -10.41 8.30
N PHE A 441 -9.74 -9.98 9.12
CA PHE A 441 -8.32 -10.24 8.88
C PHE A 441 -7.96 -11.71 9.11
N MET A 442 -8.56 -12.35 10.12
CA MET A 442 -8.42 -13.80 10.31
C MET A 442 -9.00 -14.57 9.12
N VAL A 443 -10.13 -14.13 8.57
CA VAL A 443 -10.70 -14.72 7.34
C VAL A 443 -9.76 -14.53 6.15
N ASP A 444 -9.16 -13.35 5.97
CA ASP A 444 -8.22 -13.11 4.88
C ASP A 444 -6.94 -13.94 5.02
N LEU A 445 -6.39 -14.07 6.23
CA LEU A 445 -5.28 -15.00 6.53
C LEU A 445 -5.67 -16.45 6.26
N SER A 446 -6.89 -16.85 6.61
CA SER A 446 -7.41 -18.17 6.28
C SER A 446 -7.56 -18.39 4.78
N ARG A 447 -7.49 -17.38 3.92
CA ARG A 447 -7.49 -17.55 2.46
C ARG A 447 -6.08 -17.67 1.91
N THR A 448 -5.14 -16.91 2.46
CA THR A 448 -3.76 -16.82 1.95
C THR A 448 -2.82 -17.86 2.55
N CYS A 449 -3.06 -18.32 3.79
CA CYS A 449 -2.27 -19.32 4.50
C CYS A 449 -2.98 -20.69 4.43
N SER A 450 -2.67 -21.50 3.41
CA SER A 450 -3.35 -22.79 3.19
C SER A 450 -2.86 -23.97 4.02
N ASP A 451 -1.71 -23.81 4.64
CA ASP A 451 -1.05 -24.71 5.56
C ASP A 451 -1.41 -24.46 7.03
N VAL A 452 -2.14 -23.39 7.33
CA VAL A 452 -2.58 -23.00 8.66
C VAL A 452 -4.08 -23.27 8.81
N GLU A 453 -4.49 -23.88 9.92
CA GLU A 453 -5.89 -24.07 10.27
C GLU A 453 -6.35 -22.91 11.17
N PHE A 454 -7.49 -22.30 10.85
CA PHE A 454 -8.03 -21.16 11.61
C PHE A 454 -9.31 -21.56 12.32
N LEU A 455 -9.38 -21.35 13.62
CA LEU A 455 -10.52 -21.67 14.47
C LEU A 455 -11.11 -20.40 15.10
N LEU A 456 -12.43 -20.32 15.16
CA LEU A 456 -13.16 -19.29 15.91
C LEU A 456 -13.91 -19.93 17.07
N VAL A 457 -13.65 -19.46 18.29
CA VAL A 457 -14.42 -19.81 19.49
C VAL A 457 -15.21 -18.59 19.95
N MET A 458 -16.53 -18.64 19.82
CA MET A 458 -17.42 -17.62 20.36
C MET A 458 -17.70 -17.89 21.85
N GLY A 459 -16.89 -17.28 22.72
CA GLY A 459 -16.87 -17.56 24.16
C GLY A 459 -18.16 -17.24 24.91
N ASP A 460 -19.04 -16.39 24.36
CA ASP A 460 -20.34 -16.05 24.95
C ASP A 460 -21.53 -16.79 24.32
N GLU A 461 -21.30 -17.65 23.32
CA GLU A 461 -22.33 -18.36 22.57
C GLU A 461 -23.09 -19.40 23.41
N SER A 462 -22.39 -20.24 24.19
CA SER A 462 -22.99 -21.33 24.95
C SER A 462 -22.23 -21.65 26.24
N GLU A 463 -22.82 -22.47 27.13
CA GLU A 463 -22.09 -22.96 28.32
C GLU A 463 -20.86 -23.80 27.94
N LYS A 464 -20.91 -24.49 26.79
CA LYS A 464 -19.80 -25.32 26.31
C LYS A 464 -18.62 -24.48 25.84
N THR A 465 -18.87 -23.41 25.07
CA THR A 465 -17.79 -22.50 24.65
C THR A 465 -17.24 -21.69 25.82
N ARG A 466 -18.07 -21.34 26.82
CA ARG A 466 -17.59 -20.76 28.08
C ARG A 466 -16.68 -21.70 28.86
N ALA A 467 -17.02 -22.99 28.93
CA ALA A 467 -16.17 -23.99 29.57
C ALA A 467 -14.82 -24.15 28.84
N LEU A 468 -14.82 -24.08 27.50
CA LEU A 468 -13.58 -24.04 26.71
C LEU A 468 -12.74 -22.80 27.04
N CYS A 469 -13.33 -21.60 27.04
CA CYS A 469 -12.62 -20.38 27.44
C CYS A 469 -12.05 -20.45 28.86
N GLN A 470 -12.77 -21.07 29.81
CA GLN A 470 -12.27 -21.30 31.17
C GLN A 470 -11.10 -22.27 31.22
N ARG A 471 -11.16 -23.36 30.44
CA ARG A 471 -10.06 -24.34 30.31
C ARG A 471 -8.79 -23.68 29.78
N GLU A 472 -8.96 -22.85 28.76
CA GLU A 472 -7.88 -22.14 28.07
C GLU A 472 -7.46 -20.85 28.78
N LYS A 473 -8.09 -20.54 29.93
CA LYS A 473 -7.82 -19.38 30.79
C LYS A 473 -7.95 -18.03 30.07
N ILE A 474 -8.97 -17.92 29.23
CA ILE A 474 -9.24 -16.70 28.45
C ILE A 474 -9.95 -15.67 29.33
N GLU A 475 -9.24 -14.61 29.69
CA GLU A 475 -9.77 -13.51 30.53
C GLU A 475 -10.24 -12.32 29.69
N GLN A 476 -9.68 -12.14 28.49
CA GLN A 476 -9.94 -11.01 27.59
C GLN A 476 -10.22 -11.46 26.17
N VAL A 477 -10.94 -10.65 25.39
CA VAL A 477 -11.19 -10.88 23.96
C VAL A 477 -11.00 -9.60 23.13
N PRO A 478 -10.54 -9.69 21.86
CA PRO A 478 -10.07 -10.91 21.19
C PRO A 478 -8.77 -11.42 21.82
N HIS A 479 -8.66 -12.74 21.96
CA HIS A 479 -7.46 -13.42 22.40
C HIS A 479 -7.10 -14.46 21.34
N PHE A 480 -5.84 -14.51 20.95
CA PHE A 480 -5.32 -15.45 19.97
C PHE A 480 -4.44 -16.47 20.65
N SER A 481 -4.65 -17.74 20.37
CA SER A 481 -3.73 -18.81 20.77
C SER A 481 -3.27 -19.57 19.54
N PHE A 482 -1.99 -19.92 19.52
CA PHE A 482 -1.32 -20.61 18.43
C PHE A 482 -0.90 -21.99 18.93
N TYR A 483 -1.27 -23.03 18.18
CA TYR A 483 -0.98 -24.42 18.51
C TYR A 483 -0.22 -25.11 17.41
N LYS A 484 0.66 -26.03 17.80
CA LYS A 484 1.34 -26.93 16.88
C LYS A 484 1.53 -28.27 17.57
N SER A 485 1.21 -29.37 16.89
CA SER A 485 1.28 -30.72 17.48
C SER A 485 0.50 -30.84 18.80
N MET A 486 -0.67 -30.18 18.87
CA MET A 486 -1.55 -30.08 20.04
C MET A 486 -0.98 -29.32 21.26
N GLU A 487 0.20 -28.72 21.14
CA GLU A 487 0.79 -27.88 22.19
C GLU A 487 0.56 -26.40 21.87
N LYS A 488 0.19 -25.62 22.88
CA LYS A 488 0.12 -24.16 22.75
C LYS A 488 1.54 -23.61 22.68
N ILE A 489 1.90 -23.00 21.56
CA ILE A 489 3.25 -22.48 21.31
C ILE A 489 3.34 -20.96 21.47
N HIS A 490 2.21 -20.25 21.41
CA HIS A 490 2.16 -18.81 21.58
C HIS A 490 0.72 -18.35 21.88
N GLU A 491 0.57 -17.19 22.53
CA GLU A 491 -0.72 -16.55 22.78
C GLU A 491 -0.57 -15.03 22.89
N GLU A 492 -1.60 -14.31 22.49
CA GLU A 492 -1.62 -12.86 22.41
C GLU A 492 -3.01 -12.29 22.78
N GLU A 493 -3.01 -11.17 23.50
CA GLU A 493 -4.23 -10.51 23.98
C GLU A 493 -4.44 -9.14 23.35
N GLY A 494 -5.58 -8.93 22.71
CA GLY A 494 -5.97 -7.61 22.23
C GLY A 494 -5.08 -7.03 21.12
N ILE A 495 -4.38 -7.88 20.39
CA ILE A 495 -3.51 -7.52 19.27
C ILE A 495 -4.28 -6.94 18.08
N GLY A 496 -3.56 -6.21 17.24
CA GLY A 496 -4.04 -5.69 15.97
C GLY A 496 -3.78 -6.66 14.81
N PRO A 497 -4.21 -6.29 13.59
CA PRO A 497 -4.00 -7.12 12.40
C PRO A 497 -2.53 -7.35 12.06
N ASP A 498 -1.66 -6.35 12.23
CA ASP A 498 -0.25 -6.44 11.83
C ASP A 498 0.52 -7.43 12.69
N GLU A 499 0.26 -7.43 14.01
CA GLU A 499 0.82 -8.41 14.94
C GLU A 499 0.33 -9.81 14.61
N LEU A 500 -0.99 -9.99 14.40
CA LEU A 500 -1.56 -11.28 14.03
C LEU A 500 -0.94 -11.85 12.74
N VAL A 501 -0.75 -11.01 11.71
CA VAL A 501 -0.08 -11.41 10.48
C VAL A 501 1.36 -11.83 10.76
N GLY A 502 2.09 -11.05 11.56
CA GLY A 502 3.46 -11.36 11.96
C GLY A 502 3.58 -12.73 12.62
N ASP A 503 2.73 -13.01 13.60
CA ASP A 503 2.73 -14.28 14.34
C ASP A 503 2.35 -15.46 13.45
N VAL A 504 1.31 -15.31 12.62
CA VAL A 504 0.89 -16.37 11.68
C VAL A 504 2.01 -16.70 10.71
N LEU A 505 2.70 -15.68 10.18
CA LEU A 505 3.83 -15.90 9.28
C LEU A 505 5.04 -16.50 10.01
N TYR A 506 5.32 -16.08 11.25
CA TYR A 506 6.48 -16.53 12.02
C TYR A 506 6.38 -17.97 12.52
N TYR A 507 5.20 -18.37 12.99
CA TYR A 507 4.93 -19.70 13.53
C TYR A 507 4.38 -20.68 12.49
N GLY A 508 3.96 -20.18 11.33
CA GLY A 508 3.52 -20.98 10.18
C GLY A 508 4.69 -21.60 9.42
N ASP A 509 4.43 -22.72 8.73
CA ASP A 509 5.48 -23.53 8.09
C ASP A 509 5.53 -23.38 6.56
N ASN A 510 4.66 -22.56 5.95
CA ASN A 510 4.44 -22.63 4.51
C ASN A 510 5.70 -22.33 3.69
N HIS A 511 6.23 -23.38 3.03
CA HIS A 511 7.11 -23.41 1.86
C HIS A 511 7.79 -22.08 1.52
N SER A 512 8.50 -21.55 2.49
CA SER A 512 9.25 -20.33 2.34
C SER A 512 10.50 -20.68 1.55
N ALA A 513 11.04 -19.70 0.83
CA ALA A 513 12.42 -19.78 0.37
C ALA A 513 13.44 -19.74 1.54
N VAL A 514 12.95 -19.91 2.78
CA VAL A 514 13.71 -19.96 4.03
C VAL A 514 13.71 -21.41 4.53
N VAL A 515 14.86 -22.06 4.46
CA VAL A 515 15.04 -23.43 4.94
C VAL A 515 14.98 -23.45 6.47
N GLN A 516 14.08 -24.24 7.05
CA GLN A 516 14.04 -24.42 8.50
C GLN A 516 15.08 -25.45 8.94
N LEU A 517 15.94 -25.07 9.89
CA LEU A 517 17.03 -25.89 10.40
C LEU A 517 16.75 -26.26 11.86
N HIS A 518 16.92 -27.55 12.17
CA HIS A 518 16.60 -28.14 13.46
C HIS A 518 17.82 -28.69 14.20
N SER A 519 19.01 -28.66 13.57
CA SER A 519 20.25 -29.10 14.20
C SER A 519 21.49 -28.46 13.56
N ARG A 520 22.65 -28.66 14.17
CA ARG A 520 23.96 -28.33 13.59
C ARG A 520 24.16 -29.01 12.24
N GLU A 521 23.80 -30.28 12.13
CA GLU A 521 23.96 -31.08 10.91
C GLU A 521 23.14 -30.51 9.75
N ASP A 522 21.96 -29.93 10.02
CA ASP A 522 21.16 -29.25 9.00
C ASP A 522 21.88 -28.01 8.44
N VAL A 523 22.55 -27.23 9.31
CA VAL A 523 23.35 -26.07 8.89
C VAL A 523 24.53 -26.53 8.02
N GLU A 524 25.25 -27.57 8.44
CA GLU A 524 26.39 -28.12 7.71
C GLU A 524 25.98 -28.66 6.34
N LYS A 525 24.84 -29.35 6.27
CA LYS A 525 24.27 -29.83 5.02
C LYS A 525 23.88 -28.68 4.09
N LEU A 526 23.19 -27.65 4.60
CA LEU A 526 22.82 -26.48 3.81
C LEU A 526 24.05 -25.76 3.23
N ILE A 527 25.12 -25.66 4.02
CA ILE A 527 26.40 -25.14 3.57
C ILE A 527 26.96 -25.97 2.42
N GLU A 528 26.95 -27.29 2.54
CA GLU A 528 27.45 -28.19 1.49
C GLU A 528 26.61 -28.08 0.20
N ASP A 529 25.29 -28.05 0.31
CA ASP A 529 24.35 -27.96 -0.82
C ASP A 529 24.58 -26.70 -1.66
N HIS A 530 24.99 -25.58 -1.03
CA HIS A 530 25.24 -24.30 -1.69
C HIS A 530 26.73 -23.98 -1.95
N LYS A 531 27.65 -24.93 -1.75
CA LYS A 531 29.05 -24.77 -2.21
C LYS A 531 29.17 -24.79 -3.73
N ILE A 532 28.26 -25.47 -4.41
CA ILE A 532 28.32 -25.68 -5.87
C ILE A 532 27.82 -24.44 -6.62
N ASP A 533 26.79 -23.78 -6.10
CA ASP A 533 26.18 -22.60 -6.72
C ASP A 533 26.72 -21.28 -6.18
N HIS A 534 27.63 -21.33 -5.18
CA HIS A 534 28.28 -20.17 -4.56
C HIS A 534 27.30 -19.13 -4.00
N LYS A 535 26.08 -19.53 -3.63
CA LYS A 535 25.10 -18.62 -3.05
C LYS A 535 25.56 -18.13 -1.67
N LEU A 536 25.17 -16.91 -1.34
CA LEU A 536 25.26 -16.44 0.04
C LEU A 536 24.21 -17.17 0.87
N ILE A 537 24.57 -17.78 1.99
CA ILE A 537 23.59 -18.26 2.96
C ILE A 537 23.36 -17.17 4.00
N VAL A 538 22.10 -16.80 4.20
CA VAL A 538 21.65 -15.92 5.28
C VAL A 538 20.91 -16.78 6.29
N LEU A 539 21.57 -17.07 7.40
CA LEU A 539 21.01 -17.85 8.50
C LEU A 539 20.45 -16.92 9.58
N ASP A 540 19.12 -16.84 9.66
CA ASP A 540 18.34 -16.16 10.69
C ASP A 540 18.28 -17.02 11.96
N VAL A 541 19.02 -16.61 12.99
CA VAL A 541 19.03 -17.27 14.30
C VAL A 541 18.13 -16.49 15.25
N GLY A 542 17.00 -17.10 15.59
CA GLY A 542 15.98 -16.55 16.48
C GLY A 542 15.71 -17.45 17.69
N LEU A 543 14.68 -17.09 18.47
CA LEU A 543 14.13 -17.92 19.55
C LEU A 543 12.60 -18.04 19.37
N LYS A 544 12.00 -19.09 19.94
CA LYS A 544 10.54 -19.31 19.88
C LYS A 544 9.74 -18.13 20.43
N HIS A 545 10.22 -17.51 21.51
CA HIS A 545 9.56 -16.38 22.17
C HIS A 545 10.44 -15.13 22.11
N CYS A 546 10.40 -14.43 20.97
CA CYS A 546 11.23 -13.26 20.72
C CYS A 546 10.48 -12.25 19.84
N GLY A 547 9.92 -11.20 20.45
CA GLY A 547 9.20 -10.15 19.73
C GLY A 547 10.00 -9.51 18.57
N PRO A 548 11.29 -9.14 18.77
CA PRO A 548 12.12 -8.65 17.67
C PRO A 548 12.33 -9.66 16.52
N CYS A 549 12.34 -10.97 16.83
CA CYS A 549 12.47 -12.04 15.84
C CYS A 549 11.19 -12.15 15.00
N VAL A 550 10.02 -12.08 15.64
CA VAL A 550 8.72 -12.00 14.96
C VAL A 550 8.66 -10.75 14.07
N LYS A 551 9.09 -9.59 14.58
CA LYS A 551 9.04 -8.31 13.85
C LYS A 551 9.85 -8.33 12.55
N VAL A 552 11.02 -8.96 12.53
CA VAL A 552 11.90 -8.97 11.35
C VAL A 552 11.53 -10.06 10.33
N TYR A 553 10.93 -11.16 10.77
CA TYR A 553 10.74 -12.34 9.91
C TYR A 553 9.90 -12.10 8.64
N PRO A 554 8.85 -11.25 8.61
CA PRO A 554 8.18 -10.89 7.36
C PRO A 554 9.13 -10.29 6.31
N THR A 555 10.16 -9.56 6.75
CA THR A 555 11.23 -9.05 5.88
C THR A 555 12.08 -10.20 5.35
N VAL A 556 12.48 -11.14 6.22
CA VAL A 556 13.26 -12.33 5.82
C VAL A 556 12.51 -13.14 4.76
N LEU A 557 11.22 -13.38 4.95
CA LEU A 557 10.37 -14.05 3.97
C LEU A 557 10.32 -13.31 2.64
N LYS A 558 10.11 -11.98 2.67
CA LYS A 558 10.09 -11.16 1.45
C LYS A 558 11.41 -11.26 0.69
N LEU A 559 12.54 -11.08 1.39
CA LEU A 559 13.88 -11.14 0.78
C LEU A 559 14.21 -12.53 0.25
N SER A 560 13.78 -13.59 0.96
CA SER A 560 14.00 -14.96 0.53
C SER A 560 13.39 -15.26 -0.83
N ARG A 561 12.24 -14.67 -1.14
CA ARG A 561 11.58 -14.81 -2.45
C ARG A 561 12.26 -13.97 -3.53
N GLN A 562 12.74 -12.78 -3.17
CA GLN A 562 13.34 -11.82 -4.11
C GLN A 562 14.78 -12.18 -4.51
N MET A 563 15.51 -12.89 -3.64
CA MET A 563 16.94 -13.16 -3.82
C MET A 563 17.25 -14.63 -4.07
N LEU A 564 16.25 -15.45 -4.44
CA LEU A 564 16.35 -16.90 -4.66
C LEU A 564 17.57 -17.34 -5.49
N ASP A 565 17.93 -16.57 -6.52
CA ASP A 565 19.02 -16.92 -7.44
C ASP A 565 20.42 -16.66 -6.85
N THR A 566 20.52 -15.83 -5.81
CA THR A 566 21.80 -15.32 -5.31
C THR A 566 22.02 -15.55 -3.81
N VAL A 567 20.95 -15.85 -3.08
CA VAL A 567 20.96 -16.05 -1.63
C VAL A 567 20.07 -17.23 -1.26
N ALA A 568 20.58 -18.12 -0.42
CA ALA A 568 19.80 -19.13 0.28
C ALA A 568 19.46 -18.60 1.69
N PHE A 569 18.18 -18.50 2.01
CA PHE A 569 17.78 -18.11 3.36
C PHE A 569 17.52 -19.36 4.18
N ALA A 570 17.88 -19.31 5.45
CA ALA A 570 17.56 -20.35 6.40
C ALA A 570 17.27 -19.75 7.77
N ARG A 571 16.54 -20.49 8.59
CA ARG A 571 16.17 -20.08 9.95
C ARG A 571 16.40 -21.21 10.94
N MET A 572 16.90 -20.87 12.11
CA MET A 572 17.03 -21.76 13.25
C MET A 572 16.43 -21.10 14.50
N ASN A 573 15.60 -21.84 15.22
CA ASN A 573 15.19 -21.44 16.57
C ASN A 573 16.19 -22.04 17.56
N GLY A 574 16.95 -21.17 18.24
CA GLY A 574 18.05 -21.58 19.10
C GLY A 574 17.61 -22.39 20.32
N ASP A 575 16.43 -22.10 20.86
CA ASP A 575 15.80 -22.77 22.01
C ASP A 575 14.92 -23.96 21.60
N GLU A 576 15.10 -24.49 20.39
CA GLU A 576 14.30 -25.63 19.94
C GLU A 576 14.70 -26.94 20.62
N ASN A 577 16.00 -27.22 20.67
CA ASN A 577 16.58 -28.44 21.25
C ASN A 577 18.07 -28.21 21.61
N ASP A 578 18.70 -29.20 22.25
CA ASP A 578 20.09 -29.10 22.71
C ASP A 578 21.11 -28.87 21.58
N SER A 579 20.88 -29.42 20.38
CA SER A 579 21.76 -29.23 19.21
C SER A 579 21.74 -27.78 18.71
N CYS A 580 20.56 -27.17 18.61
CA CYS A 580 20.43 -25.75 18.29
C CYS A 580 21.09 -24.86 19.36
N MET A 581 20.88 -25.16 20.65
CA MET A 581 21.49 -24.40 21.75
C MET A 581 23.02 -24.49 21.73
N GLU A 582 23.59 -25.65 21.41
CA GLU A 582 25.02 -25.83 21.22
C GLU A 582 25.54 -25.06 20.01
N PHE A 583 24.80 -25.05 18.90
CA PHE A 583 25.13 -24.24 17.72
C PHE A 583 25.23 -22.74 18.06
N LEU A 584 24.27 -22.19 18.82
CA LEU A 584 24.31 -20.79 19.27
C LEU A 584 25.57 -20.49 20.09
N ARG A 585 25.96 -21.39 21.00
CA ARG A 585 27.16 -21.24 21.82
C ARG A 585 28.43 -21.22 20.98
N ASP A 586 28.55 -22.16 20.06
CA ASP A 586 29.74 -22.29 19.21
C ASP A 586 29.88 -21.11 18.25
N MET A 587 28.77 -20.59 17.74
CA MET A 587 28.75 -19.40 16.88
C MET A 587 28.85 -18.08 17.67
N ASN A 588 28.88 -18.15 19.01
CA ASN A 588 28.87 -17.01 19.92
C ASN A 588 27.72 -16.04 19.61
N VAL A 589 26.51 -16.60 19.49
CA VAL A 589 25.25 -15.85 19.37
C VAL A 589 24.77 -15.52 20.78
N VAL A 590 24.89 -14.25 21.15
CA VAL A 590 24.56 -13.74 22.50
C VAL A 590 23.23 -12.99 22.54
N GLU A 591 22.75 -12.52 21.39
CA GLU A 591 21.53 -11.73 21.21
C GLU A 591 20.78 -12.27 19.98
N VAL A 592 19.45 -12.12 19.96
CA VAL A 592 18.60 -12.51 18.84
C VAL A 592 17.62 -11.38 18.47
N PRO A 593 17.20 -11.26 17.20
CA PRO A 593 17.63 -12.06 16.05
C PRO A 593 19.09 -11.75 15.64
N THR A 594 19.84 -12.80 15.32
CA THR A 594 21.19 -12.70 14.76
C THR A 594 21.20 -13.36 13.38
N PHE A 595 21.69 -12.63 12.40
CA PHE A 595 21.87 -13.11 11.04
C PHE A 595 23.34 -13.46 10.83
N LEU A 596 23.61 -14.71 10.47
CA LEU A 596 24.94 -15.17 10.07
C LEU A 596 25.01 -15.22 8.54
N PHE A 597 26.05 -14.61 7.98
CA PHE A 597 26.31 -14.59 6.54
C PHE A 597 27.40 -15.61 6.24
N ILE A 598 27.08 -16.64 5.46
CA ILE A 598 27.98 -17.76 5.16
C ILE A 598 28.16 -17.86 3.64
N ARG A 599 29.40 -18.00 3.18
CA ARG A 599 29.72 -18.25 1.76
C ARG A 599 30.89 -19.20 1.66
N ASP A 600 30.83 -20.15 0.73
CA ASP A 600 31.89 -21.12 0.47
C ASP A 600 32.34 -21.91 1.72
N GLY A 601 31.43 -22.08 2.70
CA GLY A 601 31.70 -22.76 3.96
C GLY A 601 32.28 -21.89 5.08
N GLU A 602 32.48 -20.59 4.85
CA GLU A 602 33.00 -19.66 5.85
C GLU A 602 31.98 -18.59 6.24
N ILE A 603 31.92 -18.26 7.54
CA ILE A 603 31.13 -17.12 8.02
C ILE A 603 31.86 -15.84 7.61
N CYS A 604 31.33 -15.15 6.61
CA CYS A 604 31.90 -13.89 6.14
C CYS A 604 31.38 -12.68 6.95
N GLY A 605 30.29 -12.83 7.69
CA GLY A 605 29.70 -11.71 8.44
C GLY A 605 28.65 -12.09 9.46
N ARG A 606 28.25 -11.10 10.27
CA ARG A 606 27.10 -11.17 11.16
C ARG A 606 26.39 -9.83 11.29
N TYR A 607 25.08 -9.87 11.47
CA TYR A 607 24.25 -8.72 11.83
C TYR A 607 23.35 -9.09 13.02
N VAL A 608 23.23 -8.19 14.00
CA VAL A 608 22.40 -8.39 15.18
C VAL A 608 21.36 -7.29 15.22
N GLY A 609 20.08 -7.65 15.23
CA GLY A 609 18.98 -6.70 15.28
C GLY A 609 17.84 -7.02 14.31
N SER A 610 16.75 -6.27 14.45
CA SER A 610 15.49 -6.45 13.70
C SER A 610 15.23 -5.32 12.69
N GLY A 611 16.24 -4.50 12.39
CA GLY A 611 16.13 -3.39 11.46
C GLY A 611 16.08 -3.87 10.00
N LYS A 612 14.98 -3.58 9.31
CA LYS A 612 14.76 -4.00 7.92
C LYS A 612 15.82 -3.43 6.97
N GLY A 613 16.09 -2.13 7.03
CA GLY A 613 17.03 -1.47 6.13
C GLY A 613 18.47 -1.91 6.37
N GLU A 614 18.83 -2.10 7.63
CA GLU A 614 20.14 -2.58 8.06
C GLU A 614 20.38 -4.02 7.61
N LEU A 615 19.40 -4.92 7.79
CA LEU A 615 19.49 -6.30 7.32
C LEU A 615 19.71 -6.36 5.80
N ILE A 616 18.93 -5.60 5.03
CA ILE A 616 19.07 -5.52 3.57
C ILE A 616 20.47 -5.00 3.20
N GLY A 617 20.93 -3.94 3.87
CA GLY A 617 22.25 -3.35 3.65
C GLY A 617 23.38 -4.36 3.87
N GLU A 618 23.32 -5.14 4.95
CA GLU A 618 24.33 -6.16 5.25
C GLU A 618 24.28 -7.33 4.26
N ILE A 619 23.09 -7.82 3.88
CA ILE A 619 22.97 -8.85 2.83
C ILE A 619 23.63 -8.38 1.53
N LEU A 620 23.30 -7.18 1.05
CA LEU A 620 23.87 -6.61 -0.17
C LEU A 620 25.39 -6.46 -0.09
N ARG A 621 25.89 -6.00 1.07
CA ARG A 621 27.32 -5.89 1.34
C ARG A 621 28.03 -7.22 1.18
N TYR A 622 27.49 -8.29 1.77
CA TYR A 622 28.07 -9.63 1.69
C TYR A 622 27.83 -10.32 0.35
N GLN A 623 26.84 -9.87 -0.43
CA GLN A 623 26.72 -10.21 -1.86
C GLN A 623 27.80 -9.57 -2.74
N GLY A 624 28.65 -8.69 -2.20
CA GLY A 624 29.70 -8.00 -2.96
C GLY A 624 29.20 -6.73 -3.66
N VAL A 625 27.98 -6.26 -3.34
CA VAL A 625 27.46 -4.97 -3.78
C VAL A 625 28.07 -3.90 -2.90
N ARG A 626 28.89 -3.00 -3.46
CA ARG A 626 29.49 -1.89 -2.71
C ARG A 626 28.41 -0.90 -2.26
N VAL A 627 28.07 -0.93 -0.99
CA VAL A 627 27.24 0.09 -0.34
C VAL A 627 28.17 1.27 0.03
N THR A 628 28.15 2.35 -0.75
CA THR A 628 28.88 3.60 -0.46
C THR A 628 27.96 4.68 0.06
#